data_AF-A0A2J1DU95-F1
#
_entry.id   AF-A0A2J1DU95-F1
#
_cell.length_a   1.000
_cell.length_b   1.000
_cell.length_c   1.000
_cell.angle_alpha   90.00
_cell.angle_beta   90.00
_cell.angle_gamma   90.00
#
_symmetry.space_group_name_H-M   'P 1'
#
loop_
_entity.id
_entity.type
_entity.pdbx_description
1 polymer ?
#
loop_
_entity_poly.entity_id
_entity_poly.type
_entity_poly.pdbx_seq_one_letter_code
_entity_poly.pdbx_strand_id
1 'polypeptide(L)'
;DTGALIFDVGEGVCHQLVAEKLARPGDVIVGADSHTVTAGGLCAFATGMGSSDIAVAFALGKTWFRVPETIKVVVSGRFKHGLYAKDLILHLIGLIGADGATYKALEFSGNVVNNMTVAERLTIANMAVEAGAKVGLFPSDRQTLEYLCSVGREADYQPLAADVDAVYERVIEIDATALEPTISKPHTVDNTATARELKGTKLDQVFIGTCTGGRLDDLAVAAAIFKNRKRHPQTRLIVTPASQKIYLEAIRLGYIEILVQAGANIMPPGCGACLGVHQGVLGDGEVCLSTANRNFKGRMGNPEGFIYLASAATAAASAIKGEISDPREVM
;
A
#
# COMPACT_ATOMS: atom_id res chain seq x y z
N ASP A 1 -2.60 -18.64 27.78
CA ASP A 1 -3.98 -19.08 28.10
C ASP A 1 -4.81 -19.43 26.87
N THR A 2 -4.86 -18.59 25.82
CA THR A 2 -5.71 -18.86 24.64
C THR A 2 -5.01 -19.57 23.47
N GLY A 3 -3.67 -19.69 23.49
CA GLY A 3 -2.89 -20.16 22.33
C GLY A 3 -2.78 -19.12 21.20
N ALA A 4 -3.27 -17.90 21.42
CA ALA A 4 -3.16 -16.82 20.46
C ALA A 4 -1.69 -16.44 20.22
N LEU A 5 -1.34 -16.26 18.95
CA LEU A 5 -0.07 -15.67 18.56
C LEU A 5 -0.12 -14.17 18.85
N ILE A 6 0.88 -13.67 19.57
CA ILE A 6 1.02 -12.26 19.90
C ILE A 6 2.27 -11.76 19.20
N PHE A 7 2.12 -10.68 18.44
CA PHE A 7 3.23 -9.94 17.84
C PHE A 7 3.33 -8.58 18.52
N ASP A 8 4.52 -8.24 19.01
CA ASP A 8 4.72 -7.06 19.85
C ASP A 8 4.97 -5.77 19.05
N VAL A 9 4.88 -4.63 19.72
CA VAL A 9 5.25 -3.32 19.18
C VAL A 9 6.68 -3.35 18.66
N GLY A 10 6.89 -2.88 17.43
CA GLY A 10 8.18 -2.89 16.75
C GLY A 10 8.41 -4.11 15.85
N GLU A 11 7.55 -5.13 15.90
CA GLU A 11 7.61 -6.22 14.91
C GLU A 11 7.14 -5.78 13.53
N GLY A 12 6.13 -4.91 13.43
CA GLY A 12 5.67 -4.36 12.16
C GLY A 12 4.20 -3.96 12.12
N VAL A 13 3.76 -3.52 10.95
CA VAL A 13 2.36 -3.26 10.65
C VAL A 13 1.59 -4.59 10.63
N CYS A 14 0.41 -4.64 11.26
CA CYS A 14 -0.40 -5.86 11.35
C CYS A 14 -0.58 -6.60 10.02
N HIS A 15 -0.94 -5.89 8.94
CA HIS A 15 -1.15 -6.49 7.61
C HIS A 15 0.14 -7.02 6.98
N GLN A 16 1.27 -6.39 7.28
CA GLN A 16 2.58 -6.88 6.82
C GLN A 16 2.94 -8.17 7.55
N LEU A 17 2.69 -8.24 8.86
CA LEU A 17 2.93 -9.45 9.66
C LEU A 17 1.99 -10.59 9.25
N VAL A 18 0.72 -10.30 8.95
CA VAL A 18 -0.23 -11.29 8.43
C VAL A 18 0.27 -11.86 7.10
N ALA A 19 0.70 -11.01 6.16
CA ALA A 19 1.25 -11.46 4.88
C ALA A 19 2.53 -12.30 5.06
N GLU A 20 3.46 -11.84 5.91
CA GLU A 20 4.73 -12.52 6.13
C GLU A 20 4.57 -13.86 6.85
N LYS A 21 3.67 -13.96 7.83
CA LYS A 21 3.65 -15.07 8.79
C LYS A 21 2.41 -15.98 8.74
N LEU A 22 1.25 -15.50 8.25
CA LEU A 22 -0.03 -16.18 8.48
C LEU A 22 -0.86 -16.45 7.22
N ALA A 23 -1.06 -15.46 6.35
CA ALA A 23 -2.01 -15.57 5.24
C ALA A 23 -1.56 -16.61 4.21
N ARG A 24 -2.51 -17.43 3.75
CA ARG A 24 -2.32 -18.44 2.71
C ARG A 24 -3.31 -18.21 1.55
N PRO A 25 -2.94 -18.56 0.32
CA PRO A 25 -3.89 -18.61 -0.78
C PRO A 25 -5.14 -19.42 -0.43
N GLY A 26 -6.32 -18.88 -0.70
CA GLY A 26 -7.61 -19.51 -0.41
C GLY A 26 -8.13 -19.33 1.02
N ASP A 27 -7.36 -18.71 1.93
CA ASP A 27 -7.85 -18.42 3.28
C ASP A 27 -9.02 -17.44 3.27
N VAL A 28 -9.91 -17.58 4.27
CA VAL A 28 -10.89 -16.55 4.64
C VAL A 28 -10.39 -15.87 5.92
N ILE A 29 -10.01 -14.59 5.81
CA ILE A 29 -9.38 -13.83 6.90
C ILE A 29 -10.28 -12.68 7.32
N VAL A 30 -10.55 -12.58 8.62
CA VAL A 30 -11.27 -11.46 9.22
C VAL A 30 -10.39 -10.74 10.23
N GLY A 31 -10.45 -9.41 10.23
CA GLY A 31 -9.64 -8.58 11.13
C GLY A 31 -10.37 -7.33 11.58
N ALA A 32 -9.97 -6.79 12.73
CA ALA A 32 -10.57 -5.59 13.32
C ALA A 32 -10.11 -4.28 12.65
N ASP A 33 -9.28 -4.36 11.62
CA ASP A 33 -8.82 -3.22 10.83
C ASP A 33 -9.37 -3.27 9.40
N SER A 34 -9.76 -2.12 8.85
CA SER A 34 -10.37 -2.03 7.52
C SER A 34 -9.46 -2.55 6.41
N HIS A 35 -8.14 -2.42 6.56
CA HIS A 35 -7.15 -2.82 5.56
C HIS A 35 -6.74 -4.29 5.65
N THR A 36 -7.47 -5.12 6.41
CA THR A 36 -7.30 -6.58 6.41
C THR A 36 -7.37 -7.14 4.99
N VAL A 37 -8.07 -6.46 4.08
CA VAL A 37 -8.11 -6.71 2.62
C VAL A 37 -6.74 -6.84 1.95
N THR A 38 -5.66 -6.35 2.58
CA THR A 38 -4.28 -6.45 2.09
C THR A 38 -3.90 -7.88 1.73
N ALA A 39 -4.34 -8.88 2.50
CA ALA A 39 -4.01 -10.28 2.24
C ALA A 39 -4.62 -10.84 0.95
N GLY A 40 -5.54 -10.12 0.28
CA GLY A 40 -6.00 -10.46 -1.07
C GLY A 40 -4.91 -10.41 -2.14
N GLY A 41 -3.78 -9.72 -1.88
CA GLY A 41 -2.56 -9.79 -2.69
C GLY A 41 -1.89 -11.17 -2.68
N LEU A 42 -2.24 -12.03 -1.71
CA LEU A 42 -1.84 -13.44 -1.59
C LEU A 42 -2.99 -14.41 -1.92
N CYS A 43 -4.02 -13.94 -2.65
CA CYS A 43 -5.18 -14.75 -3.01
C CYS A 43 -6.03 -15.22 -1.80
N ALA A 44 -6.02 -14.47 -0.69
CA ALA A 44 -6.90 -14.73 0.45
C ALA A 44 -8.14 -13.83 0.39
N PHE A 45 -9.33 -14.38 0.68
CA PHE A 45 -10.53 -13.57 0.89
C PHE A 45 -10.45 -12.92 2.28
N ALA A 46 -9.86 -11.72 2.32
CA ALA A 46 -9.59 -11.02 3.56
C ALA A 46 -10.45 -9.76 3.69
N THR A 47 -11.03 -9.49 4.86
CA THR A 47 -11.87 -8.31 5.06
C THR A 47 -11.86 -7.77 6.48
N GLY A 48 -11.98 -6.46 6.61
CA GLY A 48 -12.18 -5.79 7.89
C GLY A 48 -13.61 -5.96 8.39
N MET A 49 -13.77 -6.13 9.70
CA MET A 49 -15.07 -6.24 10.37
C MET A 49 -15.12 -5.46 11.68
N GLY A 50 -16.33 -5.15 12.15
CA GLY A 50 -16.55 -4.48 13.43
C GLY A 50 -16.24 -5.40 14.62
N SER A 51 -16.08 -4.82 15.81
CA SER A 51 -15.73 -5.55 17.03
C SER A 51 -16.70 -6.69 17.37
N SER A 52 -18.01 -6.49 17.15
CA SER A 52 -19.02 -7.54 17.37
C SER A 52 -18.81 -8.75 16.48
N ASP A 53 -18.57 -8.55 15.18
CA ASP A 53 -18.34 -9.65 14.23
C ASP A 53 -17.03 -10.39 14.53
N ILE A 54 -15.99 -9.65 14.94
CA ILE A 54 -14.73 -10.24 15.37
C ILE A 54 -14.91 -11.07 16.65
N ALA A 55 -15.71 -10.60 17.60
CA ALA A 55 -16.03 -11.37 18.80
C ALA A 55 -16.78 -12.67 18.47
N VAL A 56 -17.72 -12.63 17.51
CA VAL A 56 -18.42 -13.82 16.99
C VAL A 56 -17.43 -14.79 16.33
N ALA A 57 -16.53 -14.28 15.48
CA ALA A 57 -15.51 -15.09 14.83
C ALA A 57 -14.57 -15.76 15.86
N PHE A 58 -14.19 -15.06 16.93
CA PHE A 58 -13.38 -15.63 18.02
C PHE A 58 -14.14 -16.70 18.80
N ALA A 59 -15.43 -16.47 19.10
CA ALA A 59 -16.23 -17.39 19.89
C ALA A 59 -16.61 -18.67 19.14
N LEU A 60 -16.87 -18.57 17.83
CA LEU A 60 -17.46 -19.66 17.05
C LEU A 60 -16.54 -20.24 15.97
N GLY A 61 -15.40 -19.59 15.67
CA GLY A 61 -14.54 -19.93 14.54
C GLY A 61 -15.23 -19.76 13.17
N LYS A 62 -16.36 -19.03 13.12
CA LYS A 62 -17.22 -18.85 11.96
C LYS A 62 -17.84 -17.46 11.97
N THR A 63 -18.18 -16.95 10.79
CA THR A 63 -18.95 -15.71 10.62
C THR A 63 -19.79 -15.78 9.34
N TRP A 64 -20.69 -14.82 9.16
CA TRP A 64 -21.58 -14.74 8.01
C TRP A 64 -21.02 -13.82 6.94
N PHE A 65 -21.11 -14.26 5.68
CA PHE A 65 -20.76 -13.46 4.52
C PHE A 65 -21.90 -13.46 3.51
N ARG A 66 -22.19 -12.27 2.97
CA ARG A 66 -22.83 -12.17 1.67
C ARG A 66 -21.73 -12.27 0.62
N VAL A 67 -21.86 -13.22 -0.31
CA VAL A 67 -20.93 -13.35 -1.43
C VAL A 67 -21.01 -12.08 -2.29
N PRO A 68 -19.90 -11.35 -2.48
CA PRO A 68 -19.91 -10.14 -3.29
C PRO A 68 -19.95 -10.49 -4.77
N GLU A 69 -20.57 -9.63 -5.58
CA GLU A 69 -20.34 -9.62 -7.02
C GLU A 69 -18.91 -9.11 -7.31
N THR A 70 -18.35 -9.49 -8.45
CA THR A 70 -16.96 -9.20 -8.79
C THR A 70 -16.86 -8.24 -9.96
N ILE A 71 -16.03 -7.21 -9.80
CA ILE A 71 -15.57 -6.33 -10.87
C ILE A 71 -14.17 -6.78 -11.27
N LYS A 72 -14.00 -7.16 -12.54
CA LYS A 72 -12.70 -7.53 -13.10
C LYS A 72 -11.93 -6.28 -13.49
N VAL A 73 -10.68 -6.19 -13.07
CA VAL A 73 -9.74 -5.16 -13.50
C VAL A 73 -8.65 -5.81 -14.34
N VAL A 74 -8.65 -5.54 -15.65
CA VAL A 74 -7.68 -6.08 -16.60
C VAL A 74 -6.62 -5.02 -16.88
N VAL A 75 -5.39 -5.29 -16.45
CA VAL A 75 -4.25 -4.36 -16.60
C VAL A 75 -3.31 -4.86 -17.69
N SER A 76 -3.28 -4.11 -18.79
CA SER A 76 -2.49 -4.42 -19.98
C SER A 76 -1.27 -3.52 -20.11
N GLY A 77 -0.36 -3.86 -21.05
CA GLY A 77 0.79 -3.02 -21.38
C GLY A 77 1.98 -3.22 -20.44
N ARG A 78 2.65 -2.14 -20.02
CA ARG A 78 3.77 -2.18 -19.07
C ARG A 78 3.89 -0.88 -18.28
N PHE A 79 4.36 -0.96 -17.04
CA PHE A 79 4.75 0.24 -16.31
C PHE A 79 5.94 0.92 -17.01
N LYS A 80 5.76 2.22 -17.31
CA LYS A 80 6.86 3.08 -17.71
C LYS A 80 7.78 3.34 -16.53
N HIS A 81 9.02 3.71 -16.83
CA HIS A 81 9.98 4.13 -15.82
C HIS A 81 9.40 5.22 -14.91
N GLY A 82 9.54 5.05 -13.59
CA GLY A 82 8.97 5.95 -12.57
C GLY A 82 7.53 5.64 -12.15
N LEU A 83 6.88 4.62 -12.73
CA LEU A 83 5.55 4.16 -12.31
C LEU A 83 5.63 2.88 -11.48
N TYR A 84 4.75 2.79 -10.49
CA TYR A 84 4.67 1.67 -9.57
C TYR A 84 3.21 1.29 -9.30
N ALA A 85 3.01 0.14 -8.63
CA ALA A 85 1.70 -0.38 -8.26
C ALA A 85 0.81 0.64 -7.51
N LYS A 86 1.41 1.53 -6.73
CA LYS A 86 0.70 2.62 -6.03
C LYS A 86 0.05 3.61 -7.02
N ASP A 87 0.72 3.93 -8.12
CA ASP A 87 0.19 4.83 -9.14
C ASP A 87 -1.02 4.20 -9.85
N LEU A 88 -0.94 2.89 -10.14
CA LEU A 88 -2.05 2.13 -10.72
C LEU A 88 -3.30 2.13 -9.83
N ILE A 89 -3.17 1.81 -8.54
CA ILE A 89 -4.35 1.74 -7.67
C ILE A 89 -4.93 3.12 -7.38
N LEU A 90 -4.09 4.16 -7.26
CA LEU A 90 -4.59 5.54 -7.16
C LEU A 90 -5.36 5.91 -8.43
N HIS A 91 -4.82 5.62 -9.62
CA HIS A 91 -5.51 5.87 -10.88
C HIS A 91 -6.87 5.14 -10.95
N LEU A 92 -6.92 3.86 -10.57
CA LEU A 92 -8.17 3.10 -10.53
C LEU A 92 -9.18 3.72 -9.57
N ILE A 93 -8.77 4.09 -8.35
CA ILE A 93 -9.66 4.72 -7.37
C ILE A 93 -10.17 6.06 -7.88
N GLY A 94 -9.32 6.87 -8.51
CA GLY A 94 -9.74 8.12 -9.15
C GLY A 94 -10.72 7.92 -10.32
N LEU A 95 -10.62 6.80 -11.03
CA LEU A 95 -11.53 6.45 -12.12
C LEU A 95 -12.91 6.01 -11.62
N ILE A 96 -12.97 5.21 -10.56
CA ILE A 96 -14.23 4.60 -10.09
C ILE A 96 -14.88 5.35 -8.92
N GLY A 97 -14.13 6.22 -8.23
CA GLY A 97 -14.59 6.94 -7.04
C GLY A 97 -14.50 6.12 -5.75
N ALA A 98 -14.63 6.79 -4.61
CA ALA A 98 -14.55 6.17 -3.28
C ALA A 98 -15.62 5.09 -3.03
N ASP A 99 -16.76 5.14 -3.72
CA ASP A 99 -17.85 4.17 -3.60
C ASP A 99 -17.96 3.25 -4.84
N GLY A 100 -17.01 3.33 -5.77
CA GLY A 100 -17.07 2.72 -7.10
C GLY A 100 -17.08 1.19 -7.15
N ALA A 101 -16.78 0.55 -6.03
CA ALA A 101 -16.79 -0.89 -5.83
C ALA A 101 -17.49 -1.30 -4.52
N THR A 102 -18.42 -0.48 -4.01
CA THR A 102 -19.15 -0.74 -2.76
C THR A 102 -19.73 -2.15 -2.70
N TYR A 103 -19.32 -2.93 -1.69
CA TYR A 103 -19.68 -4.35 -1.49
C TYR A 103 -19.27 -5.33 -2.61
N LYS A 104 -18.44 -4.90 -3.57
CA LYS A 104 -17.92 -5.77 -4.63
C LYS A 104 -16.53 -6.28 -4.30
N ALA A 105 -16.13 -7.40 -4.91
CA ALA A 105 -14.73 -7.78 -4.99
C ALA A 105 -14.09 -7.10 -6.21
N LEU A 106 -12.87 -6.60 -6.06
CA LEU A 106 -12.03 -6.23 -7.20
C LEU A 106 -11.10 -7.40 -7.51
N GLU A 107 -11.20 -7.97 -8.70
CA GLU A 107 -10.31 -9.06 -9.14
C GLU A 107 -9.33 -8.54 -10.19
N PHE A 108 -8.03 -8.58 -9.88
CA PHE A 108 -6.98 -8.03 -10.73
C PHE A 108 -6.38 -9.11 -11.63
N SER A 109 -6.29 -8.81 -12.93
CA SER A 109 -5.76 -9.72 -13.95
C SER A 109 -5.02 -8.95 -15.04
N GLY A 110 -4.41 -9.66 -16.00
CA GLY A 110 -3.70 -9.09 -17.14
C GLY A 110 -2.18 -9.24 -17.05
N ASN A 111 -1.49 -8.95 -18.15
CA ASN A 111 -0.06 -9.25 -18.27
C ASN A 111 0.80 -8.43 -17.28
N VAL A 112 0.37 -7.24 -16.89
CA VAL A 112 1.08 -6.44 -15.89
C VAL A 112 0.95 -7.09 -14.51
N VAL A 113 -0.27 -7.50 -14.12
CA VAL A 113 -0.55 -8.17 -12.84
C VAL A 113 0.24 -9.48 -12.69
N ASN A 114 0.33 -10.27 -13.76
CA ASN A 114 1.08 -11.53 -13.77
C ASN A 114 2.58 -11.34 -13.51
N ASN A 115 3.12 -10.15 -13.78
CA ASN A 115 4.52 -9.81 -13.56
C ASN A 115 4.78 -9.04 -12.27
N MET A 116 3.73 -8.60 -11.55
CA MET A 116 3.88 -7.89 -10.28
C MET A 116 4.42 -8.78 -9.18
N THR A 117 5.32 -8.23 -8.36
CA THR A 117 5.73 -8.89 -7.12
C THR A 117 4.56 -8.93 -6.15
N VAL A 118 4.57 -9.85 -5.17
CA VAL A 118 3.55 -9.85 -4.13
C VAL A 118 3.55 -8.53 -3.35
N ALA A 119 4.70 -7.87 -3.15
CA ALA A 119 4.76 -6.58 -2.48
C ALA A 119 3.90 -5.51 -3.20
N GLU A 120 3.93 -5.50 -4.53
CA GLU A 120 3.09 -4.64 -5.37
C GLU A 120 1.61 -5.01 -5.27
N ARG A 121 1.29 -6.30 -5.32
CA ARG A 121 -0.10 -6.80 -5.17
C ARG A 121 -0.69 -6.44 -3.81
N LEU A 122 0.08 -6.56 -2.74
CA LEU A 122 -0.33 -6.15 -1.39
C LEU A 122 -0.64 -4.65 -1.33
N THR A 123 0.13 -3.80 -2.03
CA THR A 123 -0.15 -2.35 -2.11
C THR A 123 -1.50 -2.08 -2.77
N ILE A 124 -1.81 -2.78 -3.87
CA ILE A 124 -3.08 -2.62 -4.59
C ILE A 124 -4.25 -3.19 -3.77
N ALA A 125 -4.12 -4.41 -3.26
CA ALA A 125 -5.15 -5.07 -2.46
C ALA A 125 -5.48 -4.29 -1.19
N ASN A 126 -4.47 -3.69 -0.54
CA ASN A 126 -4.66 -2.82 0.63
C ASN A 126 -5.63 -1.68 0.32
N MET A 127 -5.41 -0.97 -0.78
CA MET A 127 -6.20 0.21 -1.12
C MET A 127 -7.53 -0.09 -1.80
N ALA A 128 -7.87 -1.35 -2.06
CA ALA A 128 -9.17 -1.73 -2.64
C ALA A 128 -10.34 -1.22 -1.77
N VAL A 129 -10.19 -1.22 -0.45
CA VAL A 129 -11.19 -0.71 0.50
C VAL A 129 -11.44 0.80 0.34
N GLU A 130 -10.48 1.57 -0.19
CA GLU A 130 -10.61 3.00 -0.42
C GLU A 130 -11.46 3.33 -1.67
N ALA A 131 -11.85 2.32 -2.45
CA ALA A 131 -12.91 2.39 -3.46
C ALA A 131 -14.22 1.69 -3.02
N GLY A 132 -14.34 1.39 -1.72
CA GLY A 132 -15.51 0.71 -1.14
C GLY A 132 -15.52 -0.81 -1.36
N ALA A 133 -14.48 -1.37 -1.98
CA ALA A 133 -14.42 -2.79 -2.27
C ALA A 133 -14.38 -3.62 -0.98
N LYS A 134 -15.07 -4.77 -1.00
CA LYS A 134 -15.05 -5.74 0.09
C LYS A 134 -13.69 -6.41 0.25
N VAL A 135 -13.00 -6.63 -0.88
CA VAL A 135 -11.66 -7.22 -1.00
C VAL A 135 -11.07 -6.89 -2.38
N GLY A 136 -9.74 -6.81 -2.47
CA GLY A 136 -9.00 -6.81 -3.74
C GLY A 136 -8.20 -8.11 -3.90
N LEU A 137 -8.50 -8.91 -4.92
CA LEU A 137 -7.97 -10.26 -5.11
C LEU A 137 -6.99 -10.34 -6.28
N PHE A 138 -5.92 -11.09 -6.04
CA PHE A 138 -4.92 -11.48 -7.03
C PHE A 138 -4.87 -13.02 -7.13
N PRO A 139 -4.47 -13.58 -8.27
CA PRO A 139 -4.28 -15.02 -8.39
C PRO A 139 -3.09 -15.50 -7.56
N SER A 140 -3.15 -16.73 -7.07
CA SER A 140 -2.01 -17.45 -6.51
C SER A 140 -1.28 -18.18 -7.63
N ASP A 141 -0.17 -17.59 -8.04
CA ASP A 141 0.65 -17.97 -9.19
C ASP A 141 2.14 -18.08 -8.82
N ARG A 142 3.03 -18.11 -9.82
CA ARG A 142 4.49 -18.17 -9.61
C ARG A 142 5.01 -17.06 -8.68
N GLN A 143 4.49 -15.83 -8.78
CA GLN A 143 4.92 -14.72 -7.92
C GLN A 143 4.54 -14.98 -6.45
N THR A 144 3.38 -15.61 -6.25
CA THR A 144 2.92 -16.02 -4.91
C THR A 144 3.81 -17.12 -4.33
N LEU A 145 4.16 -18.12 -5.13
CA LEU A 145 5.12 -19.16 -4.75
C LEU A 145 6.48 -18.54 -4.39
N GLU A 146 7.03 -17.67 -5.24
CA GLU A 146 8.33 -17.01 -5.01
C GLU A 146 8.34 -16.20 -3.72
N TYR A 147 7.27 -15.44 -3.45
CA TYR A 147 7.13 -14.73 -2.19
C TYR A 147 7.10 -15.68 -0.99
N LEU A 148 6.27 -16.72 -1.03
CA LEU A 148 6.14 -17.68 0.08
C LEU A 148 7.48 -18.40 0.34
N CYS A 149 8.20 -18.80 -0.71
CA CYS A 149 9.57 -19.33 -0.58
C CYS A 149 10.52 -18.32 0.09
N SER A 150 10.49 -17.03 -0.30
CA SER A 150 11.35 -15.99 0.27
C SER A 150 11.11 -15.73 1.77
N VAL A 151 9.96 -16.17 2.29
CA VAL A 151 9.61 -16.08 3.71
C VAL A 151 9.61 -17.45 4.41
N GLY A 152 10.08 -18.52 3.75
CA GLY A 152 10.18 -19.87 4.32
C GLY A 152 8.83 -20.55 4.55
N ARG A 153 7.85 -20.25 3.67
CA ARG A 153 6.46 -20.71 3.75
C ARG A 153 6.01 -21.38 2.46
N GLU A 154 6.92 -21.99 1.72
CA GLU A 154 6.62 -22.69 0.46
C GLU A 154 5.53 -23.76 0.61
N ALA A 155 5.43 -24.40 1.78
CA ALA A 155 4.40 -25.39 2.10
C ALA A 155 2.97 -24.80 2.18
N ASP A 156 2.85 -23.48 2.33
CA ASP A 156 1.56 -22.78 2.34
C ASP A 156 1.06 -22.45 0.91
N TYR A 157 1.87 -22.68 -0.13
CA TYR A 157 1.50 -22.35 -1.50
C TYR A 157 0.43 -23.31 -2.04
N GLN A 158 -0.61 -22.72 -2.62
CA GLN A 158 -1.60 -23.43 -3.41
C GLN A 158 -1.93 -22.59 -4.66
N PRO A 159 -1.86 -23.14 -5.89
CA PRO A 159 -2.29 -22.42 -7.08
C PRO A 159 -3.81 -22.18 -7.03
N LEU A 160 -4.22 -20.95 -7.29
CA LEU A 160 -5.63 -20.57 -7.29
C LEU A 160 -5.85 -19.41 -8.26
N ALA A 161 -6.79 -19.59 -9.17
CA ALA A 161 -7.16 -18.61 -10.18
C ALA A 161 -8.65 -18.72 -10.49
N ALA A 162 -9.22 -17.68 -11.09
CA ALA A 162 -10.60 -17.70 -11.56
C ALA A 162 -10.77 -18.70 -12.71
N ASP A 163 -11.95 -19.31 -12.78
CA ASP A 163 -12.36 -20.15 -13.90
C ASP A 163 -12.47 -19.34 -15.20
N VAL A 164 -12.31 -20.01 -16.34
CA VAL A 164 -12.35 -19.37 -17.66
C VAL A 164 -13.72 -18.76 -17.97
N ASP A 165 -14.79 -19.37 -17.45
CA ASP A 165 -16.18 -18.98 -17.60
C ASP A 165 -16.73 -18.19 -16.41
N ALA A 166 -15.85 -17.70 -15.52
CA ALA A 166 -16.25 -16.81 -14.42
C ALA A 166 -17.01 -15.58 -14.95
N VAL A 167 -18.17 -15.32 -14.34
CA VAL A 167 -19.04 -14.19 -14.70
C VAL A 167 -18.72 -13.00 -13.81
N TYR A 168 -18.54 -11.84 -14.42
CA TYR A 168 -18.24 -10.59 -13.74
C TYR A 168 -19.36 -9.59 -13.97
N GLU A 169 -19.68 -8.81 -12.95
CA GLU A 169 -20.68 -7.74 -13.04
C GLU A 169 -20.21 -6.63 -13.99
N ARG A 170 -18.92 -6.31 -13.92
CA ARG A 170 -18.27 -5.27 -14.73
C ARG A 170 -16.83 -5.65 -15.03
N VAL A 171 -16.34 -5.24 -16.19
CA VAL A 171 -14.92 -5.31 -16.55
C VAL A 171 -14.39 -3.89 -16.74
N ILE A 172 -13.24 -3.60 -16.15
CA ILE A 172 -12.49 -2.35 -16.28
C ILE A 172 -11.16 -2.68 -16.93
N GLU A 173 -10.82 -1.98 -18.01
CA GLU A 173 -9.55 -2.17 -18.71
C GLU A 173 -8.65 -0.95 -18.47
N ILE A 174 -7.39 -1.19 -18.10
CA ILE A 174 -6.38 -0.16 -17.88
C ILE A 174 -5.14 -0.50 -18.70
N ASP A 175 -4.69 0.43 -19.56
CA ASP A 175 -3.36 0.35 -20.18
C ASP A 175 -2.32 1.00 -19.28
N ALA A 176 -1.49 0.18 -18.63
CA ALA A 176 -0.41 0.65 -17.75
C ALA A 176 0.63 1.51 -18.48
N THR A 177 0.72 1.41 -19.81
CA THR A 177 1.65 2.20 -20.63
C THR A 177 1.22 3.65 -20.72
N ALA A 178 -0.08 3.93 -20.62
CA ALA A 178 -0.64 5.27 -20.69
C ALA A 178 -0.65 6.00 -19.33
N LEU A 179 -0.39 5.28 -18.24
CA LEU A 179 -0.37 5.85 -16.89
C LEU A 179 0.74 6.89 -16.71
N GLU A 180 0.50 7.82 -15.79
CA GLU A 180 1.45 8.80 -15.30
C GLU A 180 1.52 8.73 -13.77
N PRO A 181 2.61 9.22 -13.13
CA PRO A 181 2.72 9.21 -11.68
C PRO A 181 1.49 9.90 -11.06
N THR A 182 0.71 9.14 -10.31
CA THR A 182 -0.63 9.54 -9.88
C THR A 182 -0.60 9.88 -8.40
N ILE A 183 -1.22 10.99 -8.05
CA ILE A 183 -1.26 11.53 -6.68
C ILE A 183 -2.72 11.70 -6.27
N SER A 184 -3.05 11.25 -5.06
CA SER A 184 -4.32 11.59 -4.42
C SER A 184 -4.18 12.89 -3.66
N LYS A 185 -5.03 13.87 -3.96
CA LYS A 185 -5.07 15.19 -3.32
C LYS A 185 -5.98 15.16 -2.08
N PRO A 186 -5.76 16.05 -1.11
CA PRO A 186 -6.69 16.19 0.02
C PRO A 186 -8.14 16.46 -0.44
N HIS A 187 -9.17 16.04 0.27
CA HIS A 187 -9.17 15.22 1.50
C HIS A 187 -9.82 13.86 1.28
N THR A 188 -9.87 13.36 0.04
CA THR A 188 -10.44 12.06 -0.31
C THR A 188 -9.50 11.30 -1.24
N VAL A 189 -9.48 9.97 -1.12
CA VAL A 189 -8.50 9.14 -1.83
C VAL A 189 -8.73 9.18 -3.36
N ASP A 190 -9.98 9.30 -3.78
CA ASP A 190 -10.41 9.38 -5.18
C ASP A 190 -10.18 10.74 -5.85
N ASN A 191 -9.80 11.79 -5.10
CA ASN A 191 -9.47 13.09 -5.67
C ASN A 191 -8.07 13.10 -6.30
N THR A 192 -7.91 12.38 -7.40
CA THR A 192 -6.59 12.18 -8.02
C THR A 192 -6.20 13.28 -9.02
N ALA A 193 -4.90 13.45 -9.22
CA ALA A 193 -4.27 14.22 -10.28
C ALA A 193 -2.91 13.60 -10.61
N THR A 194 -2.30 13.99 -11.74
CA THR A 194 -0.92 13.59 -12.06
C THR A 194 0.08 14.43 -11.27
N ALA A 195 1.27 13.89 -11.02
CA ALA A 195 2.36 14.64 -10.39
C ALA A 195 2.73 15.92 -11.16
N ARG A 196 2.61 15.89 -12.50
CA ARG A 196 2.84 17.06 -13.36
C ARG A 196 1.86 18.19 -13.08
N GLU A 197 0.58 17.89 -12.90
CA GLU A 197 -0.46 18.91 -12.61
C GLU A 197 -0.28 19.57 -11.24
N LEU A 198 0.38 18.88 -10.31
CA LEU A 198 0.62 19.36 -8.95
C LEU A 198 2.01 19.98 -8.75
N LYS A 199 2.77 20.15 -9.83
CA LYS A 199 4.11 20.75 -9.78
C LYS A 199 4.05 22.12 -9.11
N GLY A 200 5.01 22.38 -8.21
CA GLY A 200 5.08 23.62 -7.43
C GLY A 200 4.35 23.59 -6.08
N THR A 201 3.57 22.54 -5.77
CA THR A 201 2.97 22.34 -4.45
C THR A 201 4.08 22.10 -3.42
N LYS A 202 4.36 23.08 -2.57
CA LYS A 202 5.42 23.00 -1.55
C LYS A 202 5.11 21.95 -0.50
N LEU A 203 6.16 21.30 0.00
CA LEU A 203 6.05 20.22 0.98
C LEU A 203 6.86 20.55 2.23
N ASP A 204 6.19 20.50 3.38
CA ASP A 204 6.81 20.60 4.70
C ASP A 204 7.25 19.23 5.21
N GLN A 205 6.57 18.16 4.77
CA GLN A 205 6.86 16.79 5.18
C GLN A 205 6.70 15.80 4.02
N VAL A 206 7.57 14.79 4.01
CA VAL A 206 7.41 13.58 3.20
C VAL A 206 7.51 12.37 4.10
N PHE A 207 6.55 11.46 3.95
CA PHE A 207 6.47 10.23 4.71
C PHE A 207 6.51 9.01 3.79
N ILE A 208 7.53 8.17 3.94
CA ILE A 208 7.71 6.92 3.19
C ILE A 208 7.63 5.74 4.16
N GLY A 209 6.59 4.94 4.09
CA GLY A 209 6.42 3.78 4.97
C GLY A 209 5.02 3.18 4.99
N THR A 210 4.74 2.44 6.06
CA THR A 210 3.46 1.75 6.39
C THR A 210 3.18 0.50 5.56
N CYS A 211 1.91 0.04 5.55
CA CYS A 211 1.46 -1.12 4.78
C CYS A 211 1.39 -0.91 3.26
N THR A 212 1.54 0.32 2.75
CA THR A 212 1.49 0.63 1.30
C THR A 212 2.74 1.28 0.72
N GLY A 213 3.80 1.45 1.51
CA GLY A 213 5.04 2.07 1.03
C GLY A 213 6.26 1.85 1.92
N GLY A 214 6.23 0.81 2.76
CA GLY A 214 7.31 0.49 3.69
C GLY A 214 7.97 -0.86 3.45
N ARG A 215 7.68 -1.54 2.33
CA ARG A 215 8.30 -2.83 1.99
C ARG A 215 9.71 -2.61 1.44
N LEU A 216 10.47 -3.71 1.33
CA LEU A 216 11.87 -3.64 0.92
C LEU A 216 12.02 -2.96 -0.46
N ASP A 217 11.14 -3.27 -1.40
CA ASP A 217 11.12 -2.67 -2.74
C ASP A 217 10.88 -1.15 -2.69
N ASP A 218 9.97 -0.68 -1.82
CA ASP A 218 9.70 0.75 -1.64
C ASP A 218 10.93 1.48 -1.08
N LEU A 219 11.59 0.87 -0.08
CA LEU A 219 12.81 1.42 0.52
C LEU A 219 13.98 1.40 -0.46
N ALA A 220 14.10 0.37 -1.30
CA ALA A 220 15.11 0.26 -2.34
C ALA A 220 14.94 1.38 -3.38
N VAL A 221 13.72 1.61 -3.84
CA VAL A 221 13.39 2.71 -4.77
C VAL A 221 13.73 4.07 -4.17
N ALA A 222 13.31 4.32 -2.93
CA ALA A 222 13.62 5.57 -2.24
C ALA A 222 15.14 5.76 -2.07
N ALA A 223 15.85 4.74 -1.61
CA ALA A 223 17.31 4.78 -1.44
C ALA A 223 18.04 5.01 -2.77
N ALA A 224 17.61 4.38 -3.86
CA ALA A 224 18.18 4.59 -5.19
C ALA A 224 18.06 6.05 -5.64
N ILE A 225 16.89 6.66 -5.45
CA ILE A 225 16.64 8.07 -5.79
C ILE A 225 17.47 9.03 -4.93
N PHE A 226 17.68 8.69 -3.65
CA PHE A 226 18.45 9.48 -2.70
C PHE A 226 19.96 9.28 -2.76
N LYS A 227 20.47 8.31 -3.54
CA LYS A 227 21.91 8.04 -3.62
C LYS A 227 22.68 9.32 -4.00
N ASN A 228 23.59 9.75 -3.11
CA ASN A 228 24.38 10.98 -3.22
C ASN A 228 23.56 12.29 -3.25
N ARG A 229 22.33 12.28 -2.72
CA ARG A 229 21.44 13.44 -2.64
C ARG A 229 20.90 13.60 -1.22
N LYS A 230 20.37 14.77 -0.93
CA LYS A 230 19.71 15.07 0.35
C LYS A 230 18.31 15.58 0.12
N ARG A 231 17.45 15.38 1.11
CA ARG A 231 16.14 16.01 1.17
C ARG A 231 16.26 17.54 1.22
N HIS A 232 15.24 18.24 0.73
CA HIS A 232 15.18 19.70 0.75
C HIS A 232 15.25 20.22 2.19
N PRO A 233 16.00 21.30 2.50
CA PRO A 233 16.23 21.76 3.87
C PRO A 233 14.96 22.07 4.68
N GLN A 234 13.91 22.52 4.00
CA GLN A 234 12.62 22.87 4.64
C GLN A 234 11.63 21.70 4.71
N THR A 235 11.94 20.55 4.10
CA THR A 235 11.02 19.41 4.03
C THR A 235 11.49 18.32 4.98
N ARG A 236 10.71 17.91 5.96
CA ARG A 236 11.05 16.78 6.85
C ARG A 236 10.86 15.47 6.10
N LEU A 237 11.84 14.58 6.15
CA LEU A 237 11.73 13.24 5.58
C LEU A 237 11.60 12.22 6.72
N ILE A 238 10.50 11.48 6.74
CA ILE A 238 10.22 10.43 7.72
C ILE A 238 10.13 9.11 6.97
N VAL A 239 10.83 8.09 7.45
CA VAL A 239 10.81 6.76 6.85
C VAL A 239 10.45 5.70 7.89
N THR A 240 9.51 4.82 7.57
CA THR A 240 9.07 3.73 8.47
C THR A 240 9.01 2.40 7.72
N PRO A 241 9.95 1.48 7.96
CA PRO A 241 9.88 0.11 7.45
C PRO A 241 8.60 -0.60 7.91
N ALA A 242 8.04 -1.47 7.06
CA ALA A 242 6.77 -2.13 7.35
C ALA A 242 6.88 -3.25 8.40
N SER A 243 8.05 -3.86 8.56
CA SER A 243 8.34 -4.89 9.57
C SER A 243 9.79 -4.87 10.03
N GLN A 244 10.08 -5.51 11.16
CA GLN A 244 11.43 -5.70 11.66
C GLN A 244 12.30 -6.49 10.67
N LYS A 245 11.74 -7.52 10.03
CA LYS A 245 12.42 -8.30 8.99
C LYS A 245 12.88 -7.38 7.85
N ILE A 246 11.97 -6.56 7.33
CA ILE A 246 12.27 -5.59 6.26
C ILE A 246 13.30 -4.57 6.74
N TYR A 247 13.18 -4.08 7.96
CA TYR A 247 14.11 -3.09 8.49
C TYR A 247 15.55 -3.64 8.55
N LEU A 248 15.74 -4.83 9.12
CA LEU A 248 17.05 -5.47 9.20
C LEU A 248 17.63 -5.76 7.82
N GLU A 249 16.80 -6.18 6.87
CA GLU A 249 17.26 -6.42 5.50
C GLU A 249 17.66 -5.12 4.78
N ALA A 250 16.88 -4.05 4.96
CA ALA A 250 17.22 -2.73 4.44
C ALA A 250 18.52 -2.16 5.05
N ILE A 251 18.84 -2.50 6.31
CA ILE A 251 20.14 -2.19 6.92
C ILE A 251 21.25 -2.96 6.21
N ARG A 252 21.11 -4.28 6.04
CA ARG A 252 22.14 -5.13 5.38
C ARG A 252 22.44 -4.69 3.96
N LEU A 253 21.41 -4.27 3.22
CA LEU A 253 21.53 -3.77 1.84
C LEU A 253 22.00 -2.31 1.76
N GLY A 254 22.20 -1.62 2.89
CA GLY A 254 22.67 -0.24 2.93
C GLY A 254 21.61 0.83 2.62
N TYR A 255 20.35 0.45 2.42
CA TYR A 255 19.26 1.39 2.11
C TYR A 255 19.02 2.37 3.26
N ILE A 256 19.06 1.87 4.49
CA ILE A 256 18.88 2.70 5.69
C ILE A 256 20.01 3.72 5.81
N GLU A 257 21.26 3.34 5.54
CA GLU A 257 22.39 4.26 5.56
C GLU A 257 22.20 5.40 4.56
N ILE A 258 21.84 5.08 3.32
CA ILE A 258 21.59 6.08 2.27
C ILE A 258 20.48 7.05 2.71
N LEU A 259 19.39 6.54 3.26
CA LEU A 259 18.25 7.37 3.69
C LEU A 259 18.61 8.26 4.88
N VAL A 260 19.39 7.76 5.85
CA VAL A 260 19.91 8.58 6.96
C VAL A 260 20.85 9.68 6.44
N GLN A 261 21.78 9.35 5.53
CA GLN A 261 22.68 10.34 4.91
C GLN A 261 21.91 11.40 4.12
N ALA A 262 20.77 11.03 3.52
CA ALA A 262 19.86 11.94 2.84
C ALA A 262 19.08 12.86 3.79
N GLY A 263 19.15 12.63 5.11
CA GLY A 263 18.49 13.44 6.14
C GLY A 263 17.11 12.91 6.55
N ALA A 264 16.85 11.62 6.37
CA ALA A 264 15.64 10.95 6.86
C ALA A 264 15.70 10.68 8.36
N ASN A 265 14.56 10.89 9.04
CA ASN A 265 14.29 10.35 10.36
C ASN A 265 13.71 8.93 10.20
N ILE A 266 14.50 7.92 10.55
CA ILE A 266 14.06 6.52 10.50
C ILE A 266 13.28 6.20 11.77
N MET A 267 12.05 5.72 11.62
CA MET A 267 11.20 5.29 12.72
C MET A 267 11.26 3.76 12.92
N PRO A 268 10.94 3.27 14.13
CA PRO A 268 10.74 1.84 14.37
C PRO A 268 9.64 1.26 13.46
N PRO A 269 9.71 -0.04 13.10
CA PRO A 269 8.73 -0.66 12.23
C PRO A 269 7.30 -0.55 12.75
N GLY A 270 6.36 -0.19 11.88
CA GLY A 270 4.96 -0.01 12.24
C GLY A 270 4.22 1.01 11.36
N CYS A 271 3.10 1.54 11.86
CA CYS A 271 2.28 2.51 11.13
C CYS A 271 2.89 3.93 11.09
N GLY A 272 3.88 4.23 11.93
CA GLY A 272 4.55 5.54 11.97
C GLY A 272 3.57 6.72 12.01
N ALA A 273 3.81 7.71 11.15
CA ALA A 273 3.02 8.94 11.07
C ALA A 273 1.60 8.77 10.48
N CYS A 274 1.16 7.57 10.10
CA CYS A 274 -0.09 7.34 9.36
C CYS A 274 -1.38 7.80 10.07
N LEU A 275 -1.41 7.69 11.41
CA LEU A 275 -2.62 7.91 12.22
C LEU A 275 -2.59 9.19 13.05
N GLY A 276 -1.51 9.98 12.97
CA GLY A 276 -1.37 11.18 13.80
C GLY A 276 -1.24 10.92 15.31
N VAL A 277 -1.03 9.67 15.72
CA VAL A 277 -0.89 9.28 17.14
C VAL A 277 0.55 9.35 17.64
N HIS A 278 1.53 9.36 16.75
CA HIS A 278 2.95 9.31 17.09
C HIS A 278 3.81 9.84 15.94
N GLN A 279 4.66 10.85 16.19
CA GLN A 279 5.66 11.48 15.28
C GLN A 279 5.13 11.89 13.88
N GLY A 280 5.66 12.97 13.33
CA GLY A 280 5.22 13.47 12.02
C GLY A 280 3.78 14.00 12.02
N VAL A 281 3.25 14.42 13.18
CA VAL A 281 2.01 15.18 13.28
C VAL A 281 2.18 16.50 12.52
N LEU A 282 1.19 16.87 11.73
CA LEU A 282 1.23 18.10 10.93
C LEU A 282 0.86 19.33 11.77
N GLY A 283 1.53 20.44 11.51
CA GLY A 283 1.16 21.77 11.98
C GLY A 283 0.07 22.41 11.11
N ASP A 284 -0.36 23.60 11.51
CA ASP A 284 -1.37 24.37 10.76
C ASP A 284 -0.84 24.72 9.37
N GLY A 285 -1.60 24.38 8.33
CA GLY A 285 -1.25 24.66 6.94
C GLY A 285 -0.12 23.80 6.36
N GLU A 286 0.47 22.90 7.14
CA GLU A 286 1.56 22.06 6.65
C GLU A 286 1.07 21.02 5.64
N VAL A 287 1.90 20.78 4.61
CA VAL A 287 1.62 19.83 3.55
C VAL A 287 2.54 18.62 3.65
N CYS A 288 1.93 17.43 3.73
CA CYS A 288 2.62 16.15 3.71
C CYS A 288 2.34 15.38 2.43
N LEU A 289 3.39 14.89 1.76
CA LEU A 289 3.26 13.85 0.74
C LEU A 289 3.60 12.49 1.37
N SER A 290 2.66 11.55 1.32
CA SER A 290 2.70 10.31 2.08
C SER A 290 2.56 9.09 1.17
N THR A 291 3.28 8.00 1.48
CA THR A 291 3.05 6.71 0.84
C THR A 291 2.00 5.86 1.55
N ALA A 292 1.34 6.40 2.58
CA ALA A 292 0.22 5.75 3.27
C ALA A 292 -1.03 5.67 2.37
N ASN A 293 -2.13 5.17 2.91
CA ASN A 293 -3.36 4.86 2.17
C ASN A 293 -4.51 5.84 2.37
N ARG A 294 -4.42 6.78 3.34
CA ARG A 294 -5.50 7.73 3.65
C ARG A 294 -5.02 9.17 3.81
N ASN A 295 -5.83 10.10 3.31
CA ASN A 295 -5.59 11.54 3.34
C ASN A 295 -6.77 12.37 3.89
N PHE A 296 -7.66 11.74 4.67
CA PHE A 296 -8.79 12.42 5.29
C PHE A 296 -8.33 13.57 6.20
N LYS A 297 -9.19 14.58 6.35
CA LYS A 297 -8.93 15.72 7.26
C LYS A 297 -8.63 15.21 8.68
N GLY A 298 -7.51 15.67 9.26
CA GLY A 298 -7.08 15.25 10.60
C GLY A 298 -6.44 13.87 10.69
N ARG A 299 -6.22 13.18 9.57
CA ARG A 299 -5.65 11.82 9.57
C ARG A 299 -4.25 11.74 10.18
N MET A 300 -3.44 12.79 9.99
CA MET A 300 -2.10 12.93 10.60
C MET A 300 -2.12 13.88 11.81
N GLY A 301 -3.23 13.89 12.56
CA GLY A 301 -3.38 14.61 13.82
C GLY A 301 -4.12 15.93 13.64
N ASN A 302 -3.47 16.95 13.08
CA ASN A 302 -4.08 18.26 12.94
C ASN A 302 -5.07 18.33 11.76
N PRO A 303 -6.34 18.72 11.97
CA PRO A 303 -7.30 18.89 10.89
C PRO A 303 -6.92 19.98 9.88
N GLU A 304 -6.09 20.97 10.25
CA GLU A 304 -5.66 22.05 9.35
C GLU A 304 -4.39 21.72 8.55
N GLY A 305 -3.91 20.47 8.63
CA GLY A 305 -2.84 19.94 7.77
C GLY A 305 -3.38 19.25 6.50
N PHE A 306 -2.57 19.23 5.45
CA PHE A 306 -2.93 18.66 4.14
C PHE A 306 -2.09 17.42 3.83
N ILE A 307 -2.74 16.36 3.33
CA ILE A 307 -2.08 15.09 3.03
C ILE A 307 -2.31 14.74 1.57
N TYR A 308 -1.24 14.49 0.83
CA TYR A 308 -1.25 13.93 -0.51
C TYR A 308 -0.75 12.49 -0.44
N LEU A 309 -1.27 11.59 -1.29
CA LEU A 309 -0.81 10.21 -1.36
C LEU A 309 -0.09 9.94 -2.68
N ALA A 310 1.04 9.26 -2.65
CA ALA A 310 1.80 8.91 -3.84
C ALA A 310 2.63 7.63 -3.67
N SER A 311 3.26 7.16 -4.76
CA SER A 311 4.27 6.10 -4.73
C SER A 311 5.55 6.52 -4.00
N ALA A 312 6.33 5.54 -3.55
CA ALA A 312 7.63 5.81 -2.89
C ALA A 312 8.59 6.59 -3.80
N ALA A 313 8.56 6.34 -5.11
CA ALA A 313 9.36 7.09 -6.08
C ALA A 313 8.98 8.57 -6.12
N THR A 314 7.69 8.86 -6.31
CA THR A 314 7.17 10.23 -6.33
C THR A 314 7.44 10.95 -5.01
N ALA A 315 7.27 10.25 -3.88
CA ALA A 315 7.58 10.78 -2.56
C ALA A 315 9.08 11.13 -2.40
N ALA A 316 9.99 10.21 -2.75
CA ALA A 316 11.43 10.43 -2.65
C ALA A 316 11.91 11.58 -3.56
N ALA A 317 11.42 11.63 -4.80
CA ALA A 317 11.75 12.71 -5.73
C ALA A 317 11.26 14.07 -5.22
N SER A 318 10.02 14.12 -4.72
CA SER A 318 9.43 15.35 -4.18
C SER A 318 10.15 15.81 -2.90
N ALA A 319 10.62 14.88 -2.06
CA ALA A 319 11.41 15.20 -0.87
C ALA A 319 12.76 15.84 -1.21
N ILE A 320 13.40 15.47 -2.33
CA ILE A 320 14.63 16.12 -2.81
C ILE A 320 14.34 17.55 -3.27
N LYS A 321 13.21 17.76 -3.96
CA LYS A 321 12.84 19.05 -4.56
C LYS A 321 12.18 20.02 -3.58
N GLY A 322 11.58 19.52 -2.51
CA GLY A 322 10.79 20.30 -1.55
C GLY A 322 9.39 20.68 -2.06
N GLU A 323 8.97 20.07 -3.16
CA GLU A 323 7.66 20.26 -3.78
C GLU A 323 7.26 19.00 -4.53
N ILE A 324 5.95 18.81 -4.75
CA ILE A 324 5.44 17.69 -5.55
C ILE A 324 6.10 17.70 -6.92
N SER A 325 6.75 16.58 -7.26
CA SER A 325 7.58 16.43 -8.45
C SER A 325 7.38 15.06 -9.08
N ASP A 326 7.49 15.02 -10.40
CA ASP A 326 7.51 13.77 -11.13
C ASP A 326 8.82 13.00 -10.85
N PRO A 327 8.77 11.71 -10.46
CA PRO A 327 9.98 10.95 -10.14
C PRO A 327 10.96 10.84 -11.31
N ARG A 328 10.46 10.90 -12.55
CA ARG A 328 11.28 10.82 -13.77
C ARG A 328 12.24 12.00 -13.93
N GLU A 329 12.04 13.11 -13.20
CA GLU A 329 12.95 14.26 -13.22
C GLU A 329 14.27 14.01 -12.45
N VAL A 330 14.35 12.93 -11.65
CA VAL A 330 15.53 12.64 -10.81
C VAL A 330 16.02 11.20 -10.90
N MET A 331 15.29 10.29 -11.55
CA MET A 331 15.69 8.90 -11.75
C MET A 331 16.65 8.71 -12.92
#